data_AF-A0ABD5LTR5-F1
#
_entry.id   AF-A0ABD5LTR5-F1
#
_cell.length_a   1.000
_cell.length_b   1.000
_cell.length_c   1.000
_cell.angle_alpha   90.00
_cell.angle_beta   90.00
_cell.angle_gamma   90.00
#
_symmetry.space_group_name_H-M   'P 1'
#
loop_
_entity.id
_entity.type
_entity.pdbx_description
1 polymer ?
#
loop_
_entity_poly.entity_id
_entity_poly.type
_entity_poly.pdbx_seq_one_letter_code
_entity_poly.pdbx_strand_id
1 'polypeptide(L)'
;MTPVLSSTGLSQNSPITPIYPIPINIKGYVIAHPPCMINEGKTVEVNFGDVLSTRVDGLNYKRLVDYHPSCEQMPINTLKLSVEGMVLF
;
A
#
# COMPACT_ATOMS: atom_id res chain seq x y z
N MET A 1 44.61 12.94 -60.14
CA MET A 1 45.21 12.88 -58.80
C MET A 1 44.12 13.14 -57.79
N THR A 2 43.72 12.12 -57.03
CA THR A 2 42.76 12.22 -55.91
C THR A 2 43.48 11.82 -54.63
N PRO A 3 43.31 12.51 -53.50
CA PRO A 3 43.88 12.07 -52.24
C PRO A 3 43.05 10.92 -51.67
N VAL A 4 43.69 9.79 -51.40
CA VAL A 4 43.13 8.69 -50.60
C VAL A 4 43.18 9.10 -49.13
N LEU A 5 42.02 9.19 -48.48
CA LEU A 5 41.93 9.40 -47.03
C LEU A 5 42.25 8.08 -46.33
N SER A 6 43.49 7.92 -45.87
CA SER A 6 43.91 6.76 -45.08
C SER A 6 43.42 6.93 -43.64
N SER A 7 42.18 6.52 -43.34
CA SER A 7 41.71 6.41 -41.97
C SER A 7 42.26 5.12 -41.33
N THR A 8 43.43 5.21 -40.68
CA THR A 8 43.79 4.21 -39.68
C THR A 8 42.89 4.43 -38.47
N GLY A 9 41.73 3.78 -38.45
CA GLY A 9 40.92 3.68 -37.25
C GLY A 9 41.74 2.99 -36.17
N LEU A 10 42.06 3.70 -35.09
CA LEU A 10 42.61 3.08 -33.90
C LEU A 10 41.51 2.19 -33.31
N SER A 11 41.63 0.88 -33.48
CA SER A 11 40.86 -0.11 -32.71
C SER A 11 41.26 0.06 -31.24
N GLN A 12 40.53 0.88 -30.51
CA GLN A 12 40.72 1.02 -29.08
C GLN A 12 40.16 -0.23 -28.41
N ASN A 13 41.01 -1.26 -28.33
CA ASN A 13 40.81 -2.38 -27.42
C ASN A 13 40.99 -1.85 -26.00
N SER A 14 39.96 -1.18 -25.48
CA SER A 14 39.91 -0.80 -24.08
C SER A 14 39.80 -2.08 -23.25
N PRO A 15 40.64 -2.28 -22.21
CA PRO A 15 40.52 -3.44 -21.35
C PRO A 15 39.13 -3.46 -20.69
N ILE A 16 38.32 -4.48 -20.99
CA ILE A 16 37.10 -4.75 -20.23
C ILE A 16 37.50 -5.13 -18.81
N THR A 17 37.22 -4.26 -17.83
CA THR A 17 37.43 -4.58 -16.42
C THR A 17 36.40 -5.63 -16.00
N PRO A 18 36.81 -6.69 -15.26
CA PRO A 18 35.87 -7.68 -14.75
C PRO A 18 34.89 -6.98 -13.81
N ILE A 19 33.59 -7.09 -14.13
CA ILE A 19 32.52 -6.52 -13.33
C ILE A 19 32.36 -7.41 -12.09
N TYR A 20 32.99 -7.03 -10.99
CA TYR A 20 32.83 -7.74 -9.72
C TYR A 20 31.53 -7.27 -9.04
N PRO A 21 30.64 -8.19 -8.59
CA PRO A 21 29.45 -7.78 -7.87
C PRO A 21 29.85 -7.13 -6.54
N ILE A 22 29.44 -5.88 -6.36
CA ILE A 22 29.68 -5.14 -5.11
C ILE A 22 28.65 -5.64 -4.09
N PRO A 23 29.06 -6.30 -2.99
CA PRO A 23 28.12 -6.78 -2.00
C PRO A 23 27.51 -5.60 -1.24
N ILE A 24 26.18 -5.46 -1.34
CA ILE A 24 25.42 -4.45 -0.60
C ILE A 24 24.89 -5.11 0.68
N ASN A 25 25.31 -4.59 1.83
CA ASN A 25 24.85 -5.06 3.13
C ASN A 25 23.79 -4.11 3.67
N ILE A 26 22.52 -4.54 3.65
CA ILE A 26 21.40 -3.79 4.21
C ILE A 26 21.11 -4.34 5.60
N LYS A 27 21.07 -3.45 6.60
CA LYS A 27 20.67 -3.76 7.96
C LYS A 27 19.58 -2.77 8.38
N GLY A 28 18.57 -3.25 9.07
CA GLY A 28 17.47 -2.44 9.56
C GLY A 28 16.56 -3.26 10.47
N TYR A 29 15.60 -2.58 11.07
CA TYR A 29 14.58 -3.19 11.91
C TYR A 29 13.23 -3.11 11.21
N VAL A 30 12.46 -4.19 11.26
CA VAL A 30 11.04 -4.19 10.90
C VAL A 30 10.26 -3.97 12.19
N ILE A 31 9.66 -2.79 12.32
CA ILE A 31 8.80 -2.45 13.46
C ILE A 31 7.36 -2.72 13.02
N ALA A 32 6.65 -3.57 13.76
CA ALA A 32 5.22 -3.77 13.51
C ALA A 32 4.48 -2.44 13.76
N HIS A 33 3.42 -2.20 12.98
CA HIS A 33 2.54 -1.08 13.29
C HIS A 33 1.95 -1.26 14.70
N PRO A 34 1.75 -0.17 15.45
CA PRO A 34 1.15 -0.27 16.77
C PRO A 34 -0.21 -0.96 16.73
N PRO A 35 -0.60 -1.68 17.80
CA PRO A 35 -1.92 -2.25 17.90
C PRO A 35 -2.97 -1.12 17.87
N CYS A 36 -3.98 -1.29 17.02
CA CYS A 36 -5.17 -0.44 16.98
C CYS A 36 -6.38 -1.24 17.45
N MET A 37 -7.18 -0.63 18.31
CA MET A 37 -8.46 -1.18 18.74
C MET A 37 -9.58 -0.29 18.22
N ILE A 38 -10.56 -0.87 17.54
CA ILE A 38 -11.80 -0.19 17.17
C ILE A 38 -12.80 -0.37 18.32
N ASN A 39 -13.43 0.73 18.77
CA ASN A 39 -14.44 0.72 19.84
C ASN A 39 -13.97 0.00 21.11
N GLU A 40 -12.69 0.16 21.49
CA GLU A 40 -12.11 -0.53 22.65
C GLU A 40 -12.21 -2.07 22.56
N GLY A 41 -12.30 -2.62 21.34
CA GLY A 41 -12.48 -4.05 21.10
C GLY A 41 -13.92 -4.54 21.23
N LYS A 42 -14.88 -3.64 21.42
CA LYS A 42 -16.31 -3.96 21.49
C LYS A 42 -16.93 -3.98 20.09
N THR A 43 -17.96 -4.80 19.93
CA THR A 43 -18.76 -4.84 18.71
C THR A 43 -19.40 -3.49 18.42
N VAL A 44 -19.32 -3.02 17.18
CA VAL A 44 -20.09 -1.88 16.67
C VAL A 44 -21.46 -2.42 16.24
N GLU A 45 -22.51 -2.05 16.97
CA GLU A 45 -23.89 -2.42 16.62
C GLU A 45 -24.59 -1.26 15.91
N VAL A 46 -25.22 -1.54 14.77
CA VAL A 46 -25.98 -0.56 14.00
C VAL A 46 -27.41 -1.04 13.85
N ASN A 47 -28.33 -0.39 14.54
CA ASN A 47 -29.73 -0.75 14.50
C ASN A 47 -30.44 -0.03 13.34
N PHE A 48 -30.99 -0.82 12.41
CA PHE A 48 -31.73 -0.29 11.26
C PHE A 48 -33.20 -0.01 11.58
N GLY A 49 -33.73 -0.56 12.67
CA GLY A 49 -35.14 -0.52 13.05
C GLY A 49 -36.01 -1.30 12.06
N ASP A 50 -37.24 -0.85 11.87
CA ASP A 50 -38.16 -1.45 10.91
C ASP A 50 -37.79 -1.05 9.48
N VAL A 51 -37.46 -2.06 8.66
CA VAL A 51 -37.08 -1.88 7.25
C VAL A 51 -38.11 -2.55 6.35
N LEU A 52 -38.60 -1.80 5.36
CA LEU A 52 -39.45 -2.33 4.31
C LEU A 52 -38.57 -2.67 3.11
N SER A 53 -38.56 -3.94 2.70
CA SER A 53 -37.74 -4.41 1.58
C SER A 53 -37.99 -3.64 0.28
N THR A 54 -39.23 -3.22 0.03
CA THR A 54 -39.63 -2.43 -1.14
C THR A 54 -39.03 -1.03 -1.19
N ARG A 55 -38.40 -0.56 -0.10
CA ARG A 55 -37.78 0.77 0.02
C ARG A 55 -36.27 0.70 0.24
N VAL A 56 -35.64 -0.46 0.07
CA VAL A 56 -34.17 -0.60 0.11
C VAL A 56 -33.61 -0.24 -1.27
N ASP A 57 -33.31 1.04 -1.46
CA ASP A 57 -32.91 1.63 -2.75
C ASP A 57 -31.48 2.21 -2.75
N GLY A 58 -30.73 2.02 -1.65
CA GLY A 58 -29.39 2.58 -1.48
C GLY A 58 -29.35 4.05 -1.10
N LEU A 59 -30.50 4.69 -0.81
CA LEU A 59 -30.60 6.03 -0.23
C LEU A 59 -31.31 6.00 1.12
N ASN A 60 -32.44 5.29 1.18
CA ASN A 60 -33.21 5.08 2.39
C ASN A 60 -32.47 4.15 3.37
N TYR A 61 -32.78 4.31 4.66
CA TYR A 61 -32.23 3.49 5.75
C TYR A 61 -30.71 3.54 5.92
N LYS A 62 -29.99 4.47 5.27
CA LYS A 62 -28.59 4.74 5.60
C LYS A 62 -28.46 5.03 7.09
N ARG A 63 -27.46 4.40 7.70
CA ARG A 63 -27.09 4.62 9.10
C ARG A 63 -25.64 5.04 9.15
N LEU A 64 -25.36 6.00 10.01
CA LEU A 64 -23.99 6.30 10.38
C LEU A 64 -23.45 5.11 11.16
N VAL A 65 -22.31 4.58 10.74
CA VAL A 65 -21.58 3.57 11.51
C VAL A 65 -20.61 4.34 12.39
N ASP A 66 -20.94 4.44 13.68
CA ASP A 66 -20.11 5.17 14.64
C ASP A 66 -19.00 4.25 15.18
N TYR A 67 -17.74 4.60 14.90
CA TYR A 67 -16.57 3.83 15.30
C TYR A 67 -15.48 4.74 15.83
N HIS A 68 -14.85 4.33 16.93
CA HIS A 68 -13.82 5.09 17.60
C HIS A 68 -12.50 4.29 17.57
N PRO A 69 -11.55 4.63 16.68
CA PRO A 69 -10.24 3.99 16.67
C PRO A 69 -9.37 4.53 17.83
N SER A 70 -8.74 3.63 18.57
CA SER A 70 -7.67 3.94 19.52
C SER A 70 -6.40 3.23 19.09
N CYS A 71 -5.40 3.99 18.67
CA CYS A 71 -4.09 3.49 18.24
C CYS A 71 -3.00 4.19 19.07
N GLU A 72 -2.27 3.43 19.87
CA GLU A 72 -1.16 4.00 20.65
C GLU A 72 0.06 4.25 19.76
N GLN A 73 0.83 5.31 20.03
CA GLN A 73 2.16 5.52 19.43
C GLN A 73 2.20 5.48 17.89
N MET A 74 1.11 5.85 17.22
CA MET A 74 1.07 5.86 15.75
C MET A 74 1.68 7.17 15.21
N PRO A 75 2.78 7.11 14.44
CA PRO A 75 3.49 8.31 13.99
C PRO A 75 2.80 9.05 12.83
N ILE A 76 1.68 8.53 12.31
CA ILE A 76 1.04 8.99 11.07
C ILE A 76 -0.48 8.82 11.13
N ASN A 77 -1.22 9.88 10.82
CA ASN A 77 -2.70 9.92 10.79
C ASN A 77 -3.28 9.27 9.50
N THR A 78 -2.69 8.18 9.03
CA THR A 78 -2.99 7.58 7.71
C THR A 78 -3.79 6.28 7.84
N LEU A 79 -4.69 6.21 8.82
CA LEU A 79 -5.55 5.05 9.03
C LEU A 79 -6.50 4.89 7.84
N LYS A 80 -6.54 3.68 7.28
CA LYS A 80 -7.53 3.25 6.29
C LYS A 80 -8.41 2.19 6.90
N LEU A 81 -9.73 2.39 6.82
CA LEU A 81 -10.71 1.40 7.26
C LEU A 81 -11.15 0.55 6.06
N SER A 82 -11.21 -0.77 6.24
CA SER A 82 -11.82 -1.70 5.29
C SER A 82 -12.87 -2.51 6.02
N VAL A 83 -14.02 -2.72 5.37
CA VAL A 83 -15.12 -3.53 5.90
C VAL A 83 -15.26 -4.75 5.00
N GLU A 84 -15.23 -5.93 5.61
CA GLU A 84 -15.41 -7.21 4.94
C GLU A 84 -16.57 -7.96 5.61
N GLY A 85 -17.37 -8.64 4.81
CA GLY A 85 -18.50 -9.41 5.30
C GLY A 85 -19.14 -10.22 4.20
N MET A 86 -19.99 -11.17 4.60
CA MET A 86 -20.79 -11.97 3.68
C MET A 86 -22.27 -11.68 3.88
N VAL A 87 -23.04 -11.77 2.80
CA VAL A 87 -24.50 -11.77 2.88
C VAL A 87 -24.94 -13.23 3.00
N LEU A 88 -25.61 -13.57 4.10
CA LEU A 88 -26.27 -14.86 4.27
C LEU A 88 -27.69 -14.75 3.70
N PHE A 89 -28.06 -15.67 2.81
CA PHE A 89 -29.38 -15.78 2.20
C PHE A 89 -30.18 -16.92 2.82
#